data_AF-A0A453TCA9-F1
#
_entry.id   AF-A0A453TCA9-F1
#
_cell.length_a   1.000
_cell.length_b   1.000
_cell.length_c   1.000
_cell.angle_alpha   90.00
_cell.angle_beta   90.00
_cell.angle_gamma   90.00
#
_symmetry.space_group_name_H-M   'P 1'
#
loop_
_entity.id
_entity.type
_entity.pdbx_description
1 polymer ?
#
loop_
_entity_poly.entity_id
_entity_poly.type
_entity_poly.pdbx_seq_one_letter_code
_entity_poly.pdbx_strand_id
1 'polypeptide(L)' 'VHEAFHWLWKAKSVPKIKVFGWFLLVDRLNTRNMLSRRHYNIGTNLDCLLCGEHVEETLEHLFFHCTFSTRCWLK' A
#
# COMPACT_ATOMS: atom_id res chain seq x y z
N VAL A 1 17.99 -11.89 -5.48
CA VAL A 1 17.18 -10.84 -4.81
C VAL A 1 16.80 -9.81 -5.88
N HIS A 2 15.53 -9.42 -5.98
CA HIS A 2 15.07 -8.45 -6.98
C HIS A 2 15.80 -7.11 -6.83
N GLU A 3 16.20 -6.47 -7.94
CA GLU A 3 17.05 -5.28 -7.93
C GLU A 3 16.44 -4.11 -7.14
N ALA A 4 15.11 -3.99 -7.16
CA ALA A 4 14.37 -3.00 -6.38
C ALA A 4 14.73 -3.00 -4.88
N PHE A 5 15.01 -4.16 -4.27
CA PHE A 5 15.43 -4.21 -2.86
C PHE A 5 16.81 -3.58 -2.67
N HIS A 6 17.74 -3.78 -3.61
CA HIS A 6 19.06 -3.17 -3.53
C HIS A 6 18.97 -1.65 -3.66
N TRP A 7 18.16 -1.14 -4.60
CA TRP A 7 17.90 0.30 -4.75
C TRP A 7 17.28 0.90 -3.48
N LEU A 8 16.29 0.22 -2.90
CA LEU A 8 15.62 0.63 -1.66
C LEU A 8 16.62 0.77 -0.50
N TRP A 9 17.49 -0.22 -0.29
CA TRP A 9 18.45 -0.19 0.81
C TRP A 9 19.60 0.80 0.57
N LYS A 10 19.95 1.06 -0.70
CA LYS A 10 20.93 2.08 -1.09
C LYS A 10 20.40 3.52 -0.98
N ALA A 11 19.08 3.72 -1.03
CA ALA A 11 18.48 5.04 -0.95
C ALA A 11 18.89 5.80 0.33
N LYS A 12 19.14 7.11 0.20
CA LYS A 12 19.43 8.00 1.33
C LYS A 12 18.12 8.43 2.00
N SER A 13 17.55 7.53 2.80
CA SER A 13 16.31 7.75 3.54
C SER A 13 16.40 7.15 4.94
N VAL A 14 15.52 7.61 5.84
CA VAL A 14 15.46 7.08 7.21
C VAL A 14 14.97 5.63 7.21
N PRO A 15 15.37 4.80 8.21
CA PRO A 15 15.02 3.38 8.26
C PRO A 15 13.52 3.11 8.14
N LYS A 16 12.66 3.96 8.73
CA LYS A 16 11.20 3.86 8.63
C LYS A 16 10.69 3.83 7.19
N ILE A 17 11.25 4.67 6.31
CA ILE A 17 10.87 4.73 4.89
C ILE A 17 11.35 3.48 4.15
N LYS A 18 12.54 2.97 4.49
CA LYS A 18 13.07 1.73 3.89
C LYS A 18 12.21 0.53 4.26
N VAL A 19 11.83 0.38 5.53
CA VAL A 19 10.96 -0.70 5.99
C VAL A 19 9.58 -0.61 5.32
N PHE A 20 9.02 0.60 5.22
CA PHE A 20 7.76 0.81 4.50
C PHE A 20 7.85 0.38 3.03
N GLY A 21 8.90 0.83 2.31
CA GLY A 21 9.13 0.43 0.93
C GLY A 21 9.37 -1.07 0.77
N TRP A 22 10.00 -1.71 1.75
CA TRP A 22 10.16 -3.17 1.75
C TRP A 22 8.79 -3.86 1.83
N PHE A 23 7.92 -3.45 2.76
CA PHE A 23 6.56 -3.99 2.85
C PHE A 23 5.72 -3.72 1.59
N LEU A 24 5.91 -2.57 0.95
CA LEU A 24 5.29 -2.28 -0.35
C LEU A 24 5.73 -3.32 -1.40
N LEU A 25 7.04 -3.54 -1.54
CA LEU A 25 7.61 -4.45 -2.55
C LEU A 25 7.25 -5.93 -2.34
N VAL A 26 6.93 -6.34 -1.12
CA VAL A 26 6.54 -7.73 -0.82
C VAL A 26 5.03 -7.93 -0.64
N ASP A 27 4.21 -6.98 -1.09
CA ASP A 27 2.73 -7.02 -0.98
C ASP A 27 2.25 -7.25 0.47
N ARG A 28 2.85 -6.53 1.43
CA ARG A 28 2.61 -6.77 2.87
C ARG A 28 2.09 -5.58 3.67
N LEU A 29 1.70 -4.49 3.01
CA LEU A 29 1.00 -3.40 3.69
C LEU A 29 -0.41 -3.83 4.14
N ASN A 30 -0.95 -3.10 5.10
CA ASN A 30 -2.26 -3.39 5.71
C ASN A 30 -3.41 -2.79 4.89
N THR A 31 -3.52 -3.16 3.63
CA THR A 31 -4.74 -2.88 2.84
C THR A 31 -5.87 -3.82 3.28
N ARG A 32 -7.14 -3.44 3.09
CA ARG A 32 -8.28 -4.32 3.41
C ARG A 32 -8.19 -5.66 2.70
N ASN A 33 -7.80 -5.69 1.42
CA ASN A 33 -7.55 -6.94 0.71
C ASN A 33 -6.52 -7.82 1.45
N MET A 34 -5.39 -7.24 1.86
CA MET A 34 -4.34 -8.00 2.55
C MET A 34 -4.73 -8.46 3.95
N LEU A 35 -5.47 -7.65 4.69
CA LEU A 35 -5.98 -8.02 6.02
C LEU A 35 -6.99 -9.16 5.91
N SER A 36 -7.88 -9.13 4.91
CA SER A 36 -8.82 -10.21 4.61
C SER A 36 -8.09 -11.52 4.27
N ARG A 37 -7.09 -11.47 3.38
CA ARG A 37 -6.25 -12.62 2.98
C ARG A 37 -5.48 -13.24 4.16
N ARG A 38 -5.21 -12.45 5.20
CA ARG A 38 -4.55 -12.90 6.45
C ARG A 38 -5.55 -13.34 7.53
N HIS A 39 -6.84 -13.38 7.22
CA HIS A 39 -7.92 -13.78 8.13
C HIS A 39 -8.07 -12.87 9.36
N TYR A 40 -7.74 -11.58 9.23
CA TYR A 40 -8.11 -10.60 10.25
C TYR A 40 -9.62 -10.33 10.20
N ASN A 41 -10.24 -10.13 11.35
CA ASN A 41 -11.65 -9.78 11.44
C ASN A 41 -11.87 -8.29 11.10
N ILE A 42 -12.03 -8.00 9.81
CA ILE A 42 -12.29 -6.64 9.29
C ILE A 42 -13.72 -6.46 8.72
N GLY A 43 -14.59 -7.46 8.92
CA GLY A 43 -15.89 -7.54 8.26
C GLY A 43 -15.80 -7.96 6.79
N THR A 44 -16.89 -7.78 6.04
CA THR A 44 -16.99 -8.15 4.61
C THR A 44 -16.71 -6.99 3.66
N ASN A 45 -16.64 -5.76 4.17
CA ASN A 45 -16.41 -4.58 3.34
C ASN A 45 -14.90 -4.41 3.08
N LEU A 46 -14.51 -4.52 1.81
CA LEU A 46 -13.14 -4.33 1.35
C LEU A 46 -12.92 -2.98 0.66
N ASP A 47 -13.90 -2.09 0.67
CA ASP A 47 -13.88 -0.81 -0.03
C ASP A 47 -12.80 0.15 0.50
N CYS A 48 -12.21 0.91 -0.41
CA CYS A 48 -11.29 1.98 -0.09
C CYS A 48 -11.99 3.13 0.64
N LEU A 49 -11.64 3.31 1.91
CA LEU A 49 -12.22 4.37 2.74
C LEU A 49 -11.72 5.77 2.40
N LEU A 50 -10.58 5.86 1.69
CA LEU A 50 -9.94 7.15 1.40
C LEU A 50 -10.62 7.90 0.26
N CYS A 51 -10.99 7.22 -0.81
CA CYS A 51 -11.75 7.83 -1.91
C CYS A 51 -13.27 7.78 -1.68
N GLY A 52 -13.75 6.88 -0.80
CA GLY A 52 -15.18 6.69 -0.56
C GLY A 52 -15.92 6.03 -1.74
N GLU A 53 -15.20 5.41 -2.66
CA GLU A 53 -15.74 4.64 -3.78
C GLU A 53 -15.91 3.16 -3.38
N HIS A 54 -16.91 2.49 -3.95
CA HIS A 54 -17.11 1.03 -3.80
C HIS A 54 -16.12 0.25 -4.67
N VAL A 55 -14.85 0.36 -4.34
CA VAL A 55 -13.73 -0.29 -5.01
C VAL A 55 -12.81 -0.90 -3.97
N GLU A 56 -12.36 -2.13 -4.20
CA GLU A 56 -11.51 -2.86 -3.27
C GLU A 56 -10.21 -2.10 -2.98
N GLU A 57 -9.87 -1.96 -1.70
CA GLU A 57 -8.60 -1.40 -1.25
C GLU A 57 -7.48 -2.43 -1.45
N THR A 58 -6.81 -2.32 -2.59
CA THR A 58 -5.56 -3.01 -2.94
C THR A 58 -4.38 -2.05 -2.88
N LEU A 59 -3.14 -2.56 -3.01
CA LEU A 59 -1.96 -1.70 -3.13
C LEU A 59 -2.04 -0.84 -4.38
N GLU A 60 -2.42 -1.44 -5.50
CA GLU A 60 -2.54 -0.78 -6.79
C GLU A 60 -3.57 0.35 -6.71
N HIS A 61 -4.73 0.07 -6.12
CA HIS A 61 -5.73 1.10 -5.89
C HIS A 61 -5.18 2.20 -4.98
N LEU A 62 -4.71 1.83 -3.79
CA LEU A 62 -4.28 2.78 -2.77
C LEU A 62 -3.20 3.76 -3.26
N PHE A 63 -2.23 3.31 -4.06
CA PHE A 63 -1.13 4.17 -4.52
C PHE A 63 -1.35 4.80 -5.89
N PHE A 64 -2.03 4.13 -6.83
CA PHE A 64 -2.06 4.55 -8.24
C PHE A 64 -3.44 4.92 -8.77
N HIS A 65 -4.53 4.37 -8.22
CA HIS A 65 -5.89 4.62 -8.75
C HIS A 65 -6.78 5.43 -7.81
N CYS A 66 -6.46 5.47 -6.52
CA CYS A 66 -7.26 6.16 -5.51
C CYS A 66 -7.25 7.66 -5.76
N THR A 67 -8.43 8.24 -5.97
CA THR A 67 -8.60 9.68 -6.23
C THR A 67 -8.07 10.55 -5.08
N PHE A 68 -8.15 10.06 -3.84
CA PHE A 68 -7.52 10.70 -2.68
C PHE A 68 -6.00 10.74 -2.82
N SER A 69 -5.36 9.58 -3.07
CA SER A 69 -3.91 9.48 -3.19
C SER A 69 -3.37 10.29 -4.37
N THR A 70 -4.06 10.26 -5.52
CA THR A 70 -3.73 11.10 -6.68
C THR A 70 -3.66 12.59 -6.31
N ARG A 71 -4.60 13.08 -5.49
CA ARG A 71 -4.58 14.47 -4.99
C ARG A 71 -3.43 14.73 -4.02
N CYS A 72 -2.94 13.72 -3.32
CA CYS A 72 -1.74 13.83 -2.47
C CYS A 72 -0.46 13.92 -3.30
N TRP A 73 -0.36 13.19 -4.43
CA TRP A 73 0.82 13.18 -5.30
C TRP A 73 0.96 14.43 -6.15
N LEU A 74 -0.16 15.04 -6.54
CA LEU A 74 -0.18 16.25 -7.37
C LEU A 74 0.05 17.55 -6.57
N LYS A 75 0.32 17.45 -5.27
CA LYS A 75 0.71 18.57 -4.41
C LYS A 75 2.24 18.63 -4.29
#